data_AF-A0A497CNG5-F1
#
_entry.id   AF-A0A497CNG5-F1
#
_cell.length_a   1.000
_cell.length_b   1.000
_cell.length_c   1.000
_cell.angle_alpha   90.00
_cell.angle_beta   90.00
_cell.angle_gamma   90.00
#
_symmetry.space_group_name_H-M   'P 1'
#
loop_
_entity.id
_entity.type
_entity.pdbx_description
1 polymer ?
#
loop_
_entity_poly.entity_id
_entity_poly.type
_entity_poly.pdbx_seq_one_letter_code
_entity_poly.pdbx_strand_id
1 'polypeptide(L)'
;MMKQTRMLLVAVLLVATATSYAQVAINTDGSTPDPSAMLEVKSTSAGFLLPRMTEAQRNAIANPVDGLIVYCSDCGELQIYIDNSWRNILGGLPATNVPTVTNSITGKVWMDRNLGATQVATSSTDAAAYGDLYQWGRLADGHESRLSSNTTVLSEGDEPGHGDFIVSADFPRDWRDPQNTSLWVGVTGTNNPCPIGFRIPTQTEWEDERQSWATDDADGAFGSPLKLTLSGYRGNSNGVVGGEALFGYYWTTYVEFEKSLYFTYDNSSGSPGFYNGYRAYGLSVRCIKD
;
A
#
# COMPACT_ATOMS: atom_id res chain seq x y z
N MET A 1 -64.01 -13.10 40.01
CA MET A 1 -63.69 -12.57 38.67
C MET A 1 -62.41 -11.73 38.62
N MET A 2 -62.13 -10.78 39.52
CA MET A 2 -60.95 -9.87 39.43
C MET A 2 -59.54 -10.52 39.55
N LYS A 3 -59.38 -11.68 40.21
CA LYS A 3 -58.07 -12.35 40.34
C LYS A 3 -57.57 -12.98 39.03
N GLN A 4 -58.47 -13.55 38.24
CA GLN A 4 -58.10 -14.18 36.96
C GLN A 4 -57.75 -13.15 35.88
N THR A 5 -58.40 -11.98 35.90
CA THR A 5 -58.09 -10.87 34.98
C THR A 5 -56.73 -10.24 35.25
N ARG A 6 -56.32 -10.12 36.53
CA ARG A 6 -54.97 -9.64 36.91
C ARG A 6 -53.86 -10.63 36.52
N MET A 7 -54.11 -11.93 36.66
CA MET A 7 -53.15 -12.96 36.27
C MET A 7 -52.96 -13.03 34.74
N LEU A 8 -54.04 -12.82 33.97
CA LEU A 8 -53.97 -12.70 32.52
C LEU A 8 -53.16 -11.47 32.07
N LEU A 9 -53.36 -10.31 32.72
CA LEU A 9 -52.61 -9.08 32.38
C LEU A 9 -51.10 -9.22 32.63
N VAL A 10 -50.70 -9.87 33.73
CA VAL A 10 -49.28 -10.12 34.04
C VAL A 10 -48.65 -11.07 33.04
N ALA A 11 -49.36 -12.12 32.62
CA ALA A 11 -48.88 -13.04 31.59
C ALA A 11 -48.72 -12.36 30.22
N VAL A 12 -49.65 -11.47 29.84
CA VAL A 12 -49.55 -10.70 28.58
C VAL A 12 -48.41 -9.67 28.63
N LEU A 13 -48.15 -9.05 29.79
CA LEU A 13 -47.01 -8.13 29.96
C LEU A 13 -45.66 -8.85 29.90
N LEU A 14 -45.55 -10.09 30.40
CA LEU A 14 -44.32 -10.89 30.33
C LEU A 14 -44.00 -11.40 28.93
N VAL A 15 -45.02 -11.66 28.10
CA VAL A 15 -44.83 -12.10 26.70
C VAL A 15 -44.45 -10.93 25.78
N ALA A 16 -44.85 -9.70 26.12
CA ALA A 16 -44.53 -8.50 25.34
C ALA A 16 -43.08 -8.00 25.49
N THR A 17 -42.30 -8.51 26.46
CA THR A 17 -40.91 -8.08 26.72
C THR A 17 -39.84 -9.04 26.21
N ALA A 18 -40.22 -10.16 25.57
CA ALA A 18 -39.24 -11.10 25.00
C ALA A 18 -38.83 -10.67 23.59
N THR A 19 -37.84 -9.78 23.47
CA THR A 19 -37.16 -9.54 22.20
C THR A 19 -36.27 -10.75 21.89
N SER A 20 -36.68 -11.60 20.95
CA SER A 20 -35.82 -12.66 20.41
C SER A 20 -34.93 -12.07 19.31
N TYR A 21 -33.61 -12.07 19.50
CA TYR A 21 -32.65 -11.72 18.46
C TYR A 21 -32.40 -12.94 17.57
N ALA A 22 -32.73 -12.84 16.28
CA ALA A 22 -32.43 -13.88 15.31
C ALA A 22 -31.03 -13.68 14.73
N GLN A 23 -30.00 -13.95 15.54
CA GLN A 23 -28.60 -14.00 15.10
C GLN A 23 -28.27 -15.42 14.59
N VAL A 24 -27.55 -15.51 13.47
CA VAL A 24 -27.21 -16.79 12.84
C VAL A 24 -25.74 -17.12 13.10
N ALA A 25 -25.48 -18.23 13.78
CA ALA A 25 -24.16 -18.84 13.80
C ALA A 25 -24.15 -20.11 12.93
N ILE A 26 -23.12 -20.25 12.11
CA ILE A 26 -22.82 -21.48 11.38
C ILE A 26 -21.52 -22.04 11.98
N ASN A 27 -21.66 -23.03 12.86
CA ASN A 27 -20.54 -23.68 13.55
C ASN A 27 -20.91 -25.13 13.94
N THR A 28 -19.92 -25.88 14.40
CA THR A 28 -20.09 -27.28 14.86
C THR A 28 -19.99 -27.44 16.37
N ASP A 29 -19.61 -26.39 17.10
CA ASP A 29 -19.38 -26.41 18.55
C ASP A 29 -20.58 -25.89 19.36
N GLY A 30 -21.62 -25.37 18.69
CA GLY A 30 -22.82 -24.83 19.33
C GLY A 30 -22.59 -23.50 20.06
N SER A 31 -21.47 -22.83 19.82
CA SER A 31 -21.21 -21.51 20.40
C SER A 31 -22.23 -20.48 19.88
N THR A 32 -22.67 -19.60 20.77
CA THR A 32 -23.51 -18.45 20.40
C THR A 32 -22.68 -17.46 19.60
N PRO A 33 -23.23 -16.85 18.53
CA PRO A 33 -22.50 -15.82 17.80
C PRO A 33 -22.28 -14.59 18.68
N ASP A 34 -21.26 -13.81 18.34
CA ASP A 34 -20.95 -12.55 19.00
C ASP A 34 -22.18 -11.61 18.99
N PRO A 35 -22.47 -10.87 20.07
CA PRO A 35 -23.61 -9.95 20.12
C PRO A 35 -23.61 -8.85 19.03
N SER A 36 -22.45 -8.55 18.44
CA SER A 36 -22.32 -7.61 17.33
C SER A 36 -22.53 -8.25 15.95
N ALA A 37 -22.61 -9.58 15.86
CA ALA A 37 -22.70 -10.32 14.61
C ALA A 37 -24.14 -10.74 14.30
N MET A 38 -24.66 -10.28 13.14
CA MET A 38 -25.91 -10.82 12.59
C MET A 38 -25.70 -12.21 11.96
N LEU A 39 -24.51 -12.45 11.40
CA LEU A 39 -24.06 -13.74 10.86
C LEU A 39 -22.61 -13.99 11.30
N GLU A 40 -22.37 -15.12 11.95
CA GLU A 40 -21.02 -15.60 12.29
C GLU A 40 -20.78 -16.99 11.70
N VAL A 41 -19.65 -17.17 11.03
CA VAL A 41 -19.20 -18.49 10.55
C VAL A 41 -17.94 -18.86 11.30
N LYS A 42 -18.01 -19.90 12.14
CA LYS A 42 -16.89 -20.36 12.96
C LYS A 42 -16.52 -21.78 12.60
N SER A 43 -15.30 -21.95 12.12
CA SER A 43 -14.78 -23.23 11.65
C SER A 43 -13.25 -23.20 11.70
N THR A 44 -12.64 -24.34 12.05
CA THR A 44 -11.16 -24.52 12.05
C THR A 44 -10.67 -25.30 10.84
N SER A 45 -11.56 -25.82 9.99
CA SER A 45 -11.23 -26.71 8.87
C SER A 45 -11.82 -26.29 7.51
N ALA A 46 -12.79 -25.37 7.52
CA ALA A 46 -13.45 -24.82 6.34
C ALA A 46 -13.57 -23.29 6.43
N GLY A 47 -13.63 -22.63 5.27
CA GLY A 47 -13.80 -21.18 5.15
C GLY A 47 -15.11 -20.76 4.49
N PHE A 48 -15.31 -19.46 4.34
CA PHE A 48 -16.45 -18.91 3.61
C PHE A 48 -16.10 -18.70 2.14
N LEU A 49 -16.82 -19.39 1.25
CA LEU A 49 -16.62 -19.26 -0.19
C LEU A 49 -17.57 -18.20 -0.76
N LEU A 50 -17.02 -17.02 -1.04
CA LEU A 50 -17.73 -15.92 -1.69
C LEU A 50 -18.01 -16.24 -3.18
N PRO A 51 -18.98 -15.56 -3.83
CA PRO A 51 -19.19 -15.67 -5.27
C PRO A 51 -17.88 -15.44 -6.04
N ARG A 52 -17.52 -16.39 -6.91
CA ARG A 52 -16.31 -16.32 -7.75
C ARG A 52 -16.71 -16.08 -9.20
N MET A 53 -16.10 -15.09 -9.83
CA MET A 53 -16.42 -14.71 -11.20
C MET A 53 -15.25 -14.00 -11.88
N THR A 54 -15.23 -13.96 -13.21
CA THR A 54 -14.25 -13.17 -13.96
C THR A 54 -14.54 -11.68 -13.87
N GLU A 55 -13.57 -10.83 -14.21
CA GLU A 55 -13.76 -9.38 -14.33
C GLU A 55 -14.92 -9.05 -15.29
N ALA A 56 -14.97 -9.74 -16.44
CA ALA A 56 -16.04 -9.54 -17.42
C ALA A 56 -17.42 -9.88 -16.83
N GLN A 57 -17.53 -10.98 -16.07
CA GLN A 57 -18.77 -11.38 -15.41
C GLN A 57 -19.15 -10.42 -14.27
N ARG A 58 -18.17 -9.97 -13.49
CA ARG A 58 -18.33 -8.97 -12.43
C ARG A 58 -18.86 -7.63 -12.99
N ASN A 59 -18.24 -7.15 -14.06
CA ASN A 59 -18.64 -5.91 -14.73
C ASN A 59 -20.00 -6.03 -15.44
N ALA A 60 -20.47 -7.26 -15.71
CA ALA A 60 -21.80 -7.53 -16.26
C ALA A 60 -22.91 -7.59 -15.19
N ILE A 61 -22.57 -7.50 -13.89
CA ILE A 61 -23.59 -7.38 -12.83
C ILE A 61 -24.36 -6.08 -13.04
N ALA A 62 -25.67 -6.19 -13.24
CA ALA A 62 -26.55 -5.05 -13.40
C ALA A 62 -26.90 -4.43 -12.03
N ASN A 63 -26.74 -3.11 -11.91
CA ASN A 63 -27.05 -2.34 -10.69
C ASN A 63 -26.42 -2.94 -9.40
N PRO A 64 -25.10 -3.17 -9.37
CA PRO A 64 -24.43 -3.58 -8.14
C PRO A 64 -24.66 -2.54 -7.03
N VAL A 65 -24.75 -3.03 -5.79
CA VAL A 65 -25.02 -2.22 -4.61
C VAL A 65 -23.77 -2.12 -3.73
N ASP A 66 -23.63 -1.01 -3.03
CA ASP A 66 -22.52 -0.82 -2.10
C ASP A 66 -22.51 -1.92 -1.03
N GLY A 67 -21.33 -2.48 -0.76
CA GLY A 67 -21.14 -3.61 0.14
C GLY A 67 -21.20 -4.99 -0.53
N LEU A 68 -21.43 -5.07 -1.84
CA LEU A 68 -21.37 -6.36 -2.56
C LEU A 68 -19.93 -6.89 -2.60
N ILE A 69 -19.70 -8.11 -2.12
CA ILE A 69 -18.36 -8.73 -2.06
C ILE A 69 -18.27 -9.93 -3.00
N VAL A 70 -17.21 -9.99 -3.80
CA VAL A 70 -16.92 -11.09 -4.73
C VAL A 70 -15.42 -11.42 -4.73
N TYR A 71 -15.07 -12.63 -5.17
CA TYR A 71 -13.71 -12.95 -5.56
C TYR A 71 -13.59 -12.92 -7.08
N CYS A 72 -12.79 -11.98 -7.61
CA CYS A 72 -12.51 -11.91 -9.04
C CYS A 72 -11.45 -12.96 -9.40
N SER A 73 -11.84 -14.00 -10.12
CA SER A 73 -11.00 -15.18 -10.34
C SER A 73 -9.84 -14.99 -11.30
N ASP A 74 -9.97 -14.08 -12.26
CA ASP A 74 -8.93 -13.69 -13.23
C ASP A 74 -8.24 -12.37 -12.85
N CYS A 75 -8.76 -11.60 -11.88
CA CYS A 75 -8.01 -10.56 -11.18
C CYS A 75 -7.10 -11.14 -10.08
N GLY A 76 -7.53 -12.24 -9.45
CA GLY A 76 -6.82 -12.87 -8.32
C GLY A 76 -7.10 -12.24 -6.96
N GLU A 77 -8.23 -11.53 -6.80
CA GLU A 77 -8.45 -10.64 -5.66
C GLU A 77 -9.87 -10.68 -5.10
N LEU A 78 -9.97 -10.40 -3.81
CA LEU A 78 -11.24 -10.12 -3.15
C LEU A 78 -11.62 -8.66 -3.38
N GLN A 79 -12.84 -8.43 -3.87
CA GLN A 79 -13.32 -7.09 -4.23
C GLN A 79 -14.65 -6.78 -3.57
N ILE A 80 -14.82 -5.51 -3.23
CA ILE A 80 -16.06 -4.92 -2.73
C ILE A 80 -16.54 -3.84 -3.69
N TYR A 81 -17.85 -3.75 -3.91
CA TYR A 81 -18.45 -2.65 -4.64
C TYR A 81 -18.74 -1.50 -3.66
N ILE A 82 -18.17 -0.31 -3.91
CA ILE A 82 -18.37 0.91 -3.11
C ILE A 82 -18.27 2.12 -4.05
N ASP A 83 -19.10 3.14 -3.84
CA ASP A 83 -19.07 4.41 -4.58
C ASP A 83 -19.14 4.20 -6.09
N ASN A 84 -20.07 3.34 -6.52
CA ASN A 84 -20.31 3.00 -7.91
C ASN A 84 -19.08 2.35 -8.62
N SER A 85 -18.20 1.68 -7.86
CA SER A 85 -16.98 1.06 -8.40
C SER A 85 -16.55 -0.20 -7.63
N TRP A 86 -15.84 -1.11 -8.32
CA TRP A 86 -15.18 -2.24 -7.66
C TRP A 86 -13.82 -1.82 -7.08
N ARG A 87 -13.57 -2.18 -5.82
CA ARG A 87 -12.35 -1.90 -5.05
C ARG A 87 -11.78 -3.20 -4.49
N ASN A 88 -10.46 -3.32 -4.44
CA ASN A 88 -9.81 -4.41 -3.70
C ASN A 88 -9.93 -4.15 -2.19
N ILE A 89 -10.30 -5.17 -1.41
CA ILE A 89 -10.47 -5.08 0.04
C ILE A 89 -9.13 -5.04 0.80
N LEU A 90 -8.05 -5.57 0.23
CA LEU A 90 -6.71 -5.66 0.83
C LEU A 90 -5.77 -4.50 0.45
N GLY A 91 -6.30 -3.36 -0.01
CA GLY A 91 -5.45 -2.19 -0.31
C GLY A 91 -4.58 -2.34 -1.57
N GLY A 92 -4.95 -3.27 -2.46
CA GLY A 92 -4.56 -3.33 -3.88
C GLY A 92 -3.13 -2.94 -4.25
N LEU A 93 -2.35 -3.94 -4.63
CA LEU A 93 -1.83 -3.89 -5.98
C LEU A 93 -2.31 -5.14 -6.73
N PRO A 94 -3.04 -4.96 -7.85
CA PRO A 94 -3.53 -6.04 -8.66
C PRO A 94 -2.40 -7.00 -9.04
N ALA A 95 -2.66 -8.29 -8.90
CA ALA A 95 -1.94 -9.36 -9.61
C ALA A 95 -2.18 -9.31 -11.13
N THR A 96 -2.51 -8.14 -11.69
CA THR A 96 -2.36 -7.85 -13.11
C THR A 96 -0.89 -7.92 -13.45
N ASN A 97 -0.57 -8.43 -14.63
CA ASN A 97 0.76 -8.44 -15.25
C ASN A 97 1.51 -7.12 -15.00
N VAL A 98 2.26 -7.03 -13.88
CA VAL A 98 3.02 -5.85 -13.50
C VAL A 98 4.02 -5.66 -14.62
N PRO A 99 3.94 -4.58 -15.40
CA PRO A 99 4.84 -4.41 -16.52
C PRO A 99 6.28 -4.39 -16.01
N THR A 100 7.10 -5.29 -16.55
CA THR A 100 8.48 -5.46 -16.11
C THR A 100 9.46 -5.17 -17.22
N VAL A 101 10.66 -4.78 -16.81
CA VAL A 101 11.85 -4.75 -17.66
C VAL A 101 12.95 -5.60 -17.05
N THR A 102 13.68 -6.32 -17.89
CA THR A 102 14.85 -7.07 -17.47
C THR A 102 16.10 -6.29 -17.86
N ASN A 103 16.98 -6.03 -16.89
CA ASN A 103 18.33 -5.60 -17.22
C ASN A 103 19.14 -6.84 -17.63
N SER A 104 19.54 -6.92 -18.90
CA SER A 104 20.26 -8.07 -19.44
C SER A 104 21.69 -8.22 -18.92
N ILE A 105 22.29 -7.16 -18.37
CA ILE A 105 23.63 -7.16 -17.78
C ILE A 105 23.57 -7.78 -16.37
N THR A 106 22.61 -7.37 -15.54
CA THR A 106 22.47 -7.87 -14.15
C THR A 106 21.58 -9.12 -14.05
N GLY A 107 20.78 -9.40 -15.07
CA GLY A 107 19.77 -10.48 -15.07
C GLY A 107 18.55 -10.20 -14.18
N LYS A 108 18.48 -9.02 -13.56
CA LYS A 108 17.41 -8.64 -12.63
C LYS A 108 16.17 -8.14 -13.36
N VAL A 109 15.00 -8.44 -12.79
CA VAL A 109 13.70 -8.03 -13.30
C VAL A 109 13.12 -6.94 -12.40
N TRP A 110 12.75 -5.82 -13.00
CA TRP A 110 12.28 -4.61 -12.33
C TRP A 110 10.89 -4.24 -12.84
N MET A 111 10.14 -3.43 -12.08
CA MET A 111 9.02 -2.70 -12.66
C MET A 111 9.50 -1.75 -13.76
N ASP A 112 8.76 -1.64 -14.86
CA ASP A 112 9.11 -0.79 -16.01
C ASP A 112 8.95 0.72 -15.72
N ARG A 113 8.29 1.08 -14.61
CA ARG A 113 8.10 2.47 -14.14
C ARG A 113 8.16 2.58 -12.61
N ASN A 114 8.32 3.81 -12.10
CA ASN A 114 8.28 4.07 -10.66
C ASN A 114 6.91 3.68 -10.11
N LEU A 115 6.86 3.27 -8.84
CA LEU A 115 5.58 3.01 -8.18
C LEU A 115 4.75 4.30 -8.15
N GLY A 116 3.46 4.20 -8.52
CA GLY A 116 2.58 5.36 -8.70
C GLY A 116 2.67 6.07 -10.06
N ALA A 117 3.60 5.70 -10.94
CA ALA A 117 3.72 6.32 -12.26
C ALA A 117 2.67 5.82 -13.26
N THR A 118 2.15 6.71 -14.11
CA THR A 118 1.12 6.36 -15.09
C THR A 118 1.70 5.79 -16.38
N GLN A 119 2.99 6.02 -16.66
CA GLN A 119 3.66 5.54 -17.87
C GLN A 119 5.14 5.20 -17.66
N VAL A 120 5.71 4.46 -18.60
CA VAL A 120 7.17 4.34 -18.75
C VAL A 120 7.72 5.69 -19.19
N ALA A 121 8.84 6.10 -18.62
CA ALA A 121 9.45 7.38 -18.93
C ALA A 121 9.76 7.54 -20.42
N THR A 122 9.38 8.70 -20.95
CA THR A 122 9.72 9.14 -22.31
C THR A 122 10.89 10.13 -22.33
N SER A 123 11.25 10.68 -21.16
CA SER A 123 12.46 11.48 -20.91
C SER A 123 12.81 11.41 -19.41
N SER A 124 14.02 11.84 -19.03
CA SER A 124 14.43 11.94 -17.62
C SER A 124 13.54 12.91 -16.80
N THR A 125 12.89 13.87 -17.47
CA THR A 125 12.01 14.88 -16.86
C THR A 125 10.53 14.64 -17.11
N ASP A 126 10.13 13.41 -17.46
CA ASP A 126 8.74 13.05 -17.73
C ASP A 126 7.92 12.99 -16.42
N ALA A 127 7.13 14.03 -16.16
CA ALA A 127 6.32 14.15 -14.96
C ALA A 127 5.32 13.00 -14.77
N ALA A 128 4.80 12.41 -15.86
CA ALA A 128 3.89 11.27 -15.79
C ALA A 128 4.59 9.96 -15.37
N ALA A 129 5.93 9.94 -15.43
CA ALA A 129 6.77 8.81 -15.06
C ALA A 129 7.50 9.00 -13.70
N TYR A 130 7.30 10.13 -13.02
CA TYR A 130 7.92 10.37 -11.71
C TYR A 130 7.42 9.43 -10.62
N GLY A 131 6.15 9.04 -10.70
CA GLY A 131 5.50 8.24 -9.66
C GLY A 131 5.35 8.98 -8.34
N ASP A 132 5.02 8.23 -7.30
CA ASP A 132 4.72 8.77 -5.97
C ASP A 132 5.95 8.86 -5.07
N LEU A 133 5.80 9.47 -3.88
CA LEU A 133 6.88 9.82 -2.96
C LEU A 133 6.59 9.26 -1.56
N TYR A 134 7.17 8.10 -1.27
CA TYR A 134 6.89 7.29 -0.09
C TYR A 134 7.78 7.69 1.09
N GLN A 135 7.23 7.68 2.31
CA GLN A 135 8.00 7.71 3.54
C GLN A 135 8.56 6.32 3.84
N TRP A 136 9.84 6.24 4.19
CA TRP A 136 10.51 4.96 4.30
C TRP A 136 9.82 4.07 5.35
N GLY A 137 9.47 2.84 4.98
CA GLY A 137 8.82 1.88 5.85
C GLY A 137 7.30 2.02 5.97
N ARG A 138 6.68 3.02 5.34
CA ARG A 138 5.21 3.21 5.39
C ARG A 138 4.54 2.49 4.23
N LEU A 139 3.36 1.90 4.46
CA LEU A 139 2.55 1.31 3.39
C LEU A 139 1.98 2.41 2.47
N ALA A 140 1.50 2.02 1.28
CA ALA A 140 0.71 2.91 0.44
C ALA A 140 -0.69 3.10 1.07
N ASP A 141 -0.88 4.21 1.79
CA ASP A 141 -2.11 4.58 2.49
C ASP A 141 -2.68 5.94 2.01
N GLY A 142 -2.09 6.49 0.94
CA GLY A 142 -2.44 7.78 0.35
C GLY A 142 -1.41 8.88 0.63
N HIS A 143 -0.53 8.71 1.63
CA HIS A 143 0.50 9.71 1.95
C HIS A 143 1.49 9.93 0.81
N GLU A 144 1.75 8.90 0.02
CA GLU A 144 2.72 8.88 -1.07
C GLU A 144 2.35 9.84 -2.20
N SER A 145 1.07 10.19 -2.30
CA SER A 145 0.60 11.16 -3.28
C SER A 145 1.36 12.47 -3.12
N ARG A 146 1.87 12.99 -4.23
CA ARG A 146 2.53 14.31 -4.29
C ARG A 146 1.62 15.47 -3.82
N LEU A 147 0.31 15.23 -3.74
CA LEU A 147 -0.72 16.21 -3.39
C LEU A 147 -1.40 15.91 -2.04
N SER A 148 -0.99 14.88 -1.30
CA SER A 148 -1.60 14.58 0.01
C SER A 148 -1.39 15.73 0.99
N SER A 149 -2.32 15.91 1.92
CA SER A 149 -2.18 16.93 2.97
C SER A 149 -1.02 16.59 3.90
N ASN A 150 -0.54 17.59 4.64
CA ASN A 150 0.48 17.39 5.67
C ASN A 150 -0.16 17.25 7.05
N THR A 151 0.43 16.44 7.91
CA THR A 151 0.19 16.43 9.36
C THR A 151 1.51 16.44 10.11
N THR A 152 1.51 16.97 11.33
CA THR A 152 2.67 16.94 12.25
C THR A 152 2.54 15.86 13.33
N VAL A 153 1.42 15.14 13.34
CA VAL A 153 1.16 14.07 14.30
C VAL A 153 1.90 12.82 13.85
N LEU A 154 2.87 12.37 14.65
CA LEU A 154 3.61 11.14 14.39
C LEU A 154 2.75 9.92 14.68
N SER A 155 2.97 8.84 13.93
CA SER A 155 2.30 7.56 14.18
C SER A 155 2.92 6.81 15.35
N GLU A 156 2.09 6.24 16.23
CA GLU A 156 2.54 5.34 17.30
C GLU A 156 2.76 3.90 16.81
N GLY A 157 2.27 3.57 15.60
CA GLY A 157 2.31 2.24 14.99
C GLY A 157 2.77 2.23 13.54
N ASP A 158 2.73 1.04 12.94
CA ASP A 158 3.12 0.80 11.55
C ASP A 158 2.09 1.37 10.56
N GLU A 159 0.87 1.68 11.03
CA GLU A 159 -0.25 2.20 10.23
C GLU A 159 -0.85 3.46 10.91
N PRO A 160 -0.71 4.66 10.32
CA PRO A 160 -1.23 5.89 10.92
C PRO A 160 -2.76 6.01 10.89
N GLY A 161 -3.45 5.22 10.06
CA GLY A 161 -4.90 5.27 9.89
C GLY A 161 -5.42 6.43 9.03
N HIS A 162 -4.53 7.14 8.31
CA HIS A 162 -4.87 8.23 7.40
C HIS A 162 -3.86 8.36 6.26
N GLY A 163 -4.25 9.03 5.18
CA GLY A 163 -3.39 9.29 4.02
C GLY A 163 -2.59 10.60 4.05
N ASP A 164 -2.51 11.31 5.18
CA ASP A 164 -1.69 12.51 5.28
C ASP A 164 -0.20 12.18 5.36
N PHE A 165 0.63 13.02 4.73
CA PHE A 165 2.09 12.97 4.81
C PHE A 165 2.57 13.55 6.14
N ILE A 166 3.30 12.75 6.90
CA ILE A 166 3.71 13.14 8.26
C ILE A 166 5.02 13.92 8.18
N VAL A 167 4.94 15.24 8.37
CA VAL A 167 6.13 16.09 8.43
C VAL A 167 6.73 16.05 9.84
N SER A 168 8.04 15.88 9.92
CA SER A 168 8.81 15.75 11.16
C SER A 168 10.06 16.61 11.09
N ALA A 169 10.08 17.70 11.85
CA ALA A 169 11.20 18.66 11.87
C ALA A 169 12.28 18.29 12.91
N ASP A 170 11.85 17.65 14.00
CA ASP A 170 12.69 17.31 15.14
C ASP A 170 13.40 15.96 14.94
N PHE A 171 14.63 15.87 15.41
CA PHE A 171 15.39 14.62 15.38
C PHE A 171 14.65 13.54 16.20
N PRO A 172 14.48 12.30 15.69
CA PRO A 172 15.18 11.67 14.56
C PRO A 172 14.62 11.93 13.15
N ARG A 173 13.56 12.73 13.01
CA ARG A 173 12.88 13.03 11.73
C ARG A 173 12.32 11.77 11.08
N ASP A 174 11.58 11.03 11.88
CA ASP A 174 10.82 9.85 11.47
C ASP A 174 9.33 10.21 11.41
N TRP A 175 8.56 9.51 10.58
CA TRP A 175 7.10 9.69 10.48
C TRP A 175 6.36 8.99 11.63
N ARG A 176 7.08 8.19 12.42
CA ARG A 176 6.57 7.48 13.59
C ARG A 176 7.45 7.66 14.81
N ASP A 177 6.84 7.54 15.98
CA ASP A 177 7.50 7.50 17.28
C ASP A 177 6.77 6.46 18.17
N PRO A 178 7.42 5.35 18.55
CA PRO A 178 8.83 5.01 18.37
C PRO A 178 9.21 4.61 16.94
N GLN A 179 10.51 4.72 16.60
CA GLN A 179 11.04 4.26 15.31
C GLN A 179 10.93 2.73 15.14
N ASN A 180 10.82 2.26 13.89
CA ASN A 180 10.86 0.83 13.56
C ASN A 180 11.74 0.60 12.33
N THR A 181 12.78 -0.22 12.50
CA THR A 181 13.80 -0.53 11.48
C THR A 181 13.54 -1.84 10.74
N SER A 182 12.44 -2.54 11.04
CA SER A 182 12.10 -3.85 10.48
C SER A 182 11.05 -3.80 9.36
N LEU A 183 10.74 -2.60 8.86
CA LEU A 183 9.78 -2.38 7.78
C LEU A 183 10.45 -2.57 6.41
N TRP A 184 9.66 -2.96 5.39
CA TRP A 184 10.12 -3.19 4.00
C TRP A 184 11.17 -4.31 3.83
N VAL A 185 11.28 -5.25 4.78
CA VAL A 185 12.26 -6.34 4.73
C VAL A 185 11.73 -7.52 3.88
N GLY A 186 12.06 -7.50 2.59
CA GLY A 186 11.74 -8.59 1.64
C GLY A 186 10.33 -8.51 1.05
N VAL A 187 9.96 -9.50 0.22
CA VAL A 187 8.66 -9.54 -0.49
C VAL A 187 7.47 -9.55 0.47
N THR A 188 7.58 -10.29 1.57
CA THR A 188 6.55 -10.37 2.62
C THR A 188 6.83 -9.40 3.78
N GLY A 189 7.71 -8.42 3.57
CA GLY A 189 8.06 -7.44 4.59
C GLY A 189 6.85 -6.59 4.96
N THR A 190 6.71 -6.29 6.25
CA THR A 190 5.68 -5.37 6.74
C THR A 190 5.74 -4.05 5.96
N ASN A 191 4.56 -3.55 5.57
CA ASN A 191 4.38 -2.31 4.82
C ASN A 191 5.04 -2.25 3.44
N ASN A 192 5.48 -3.37 2.85
CA ASN A 192 6.00 -3.38 1.48
C ASN A 192 4.96 -2.77 0.52
N PRO A 193 5.22 -1.60 -0.10
CA PRO A 193 4.28 -0.93 -0.97
C PRO A 193 4.32 -1.47 -2.40
N CYS A 194 5.26 -2.38 -2.71
CA CYS A 194 5.41 -2.97 -4.03
C CYS A 194 4.33 -4.03 -4.32
N PRO A 195 4.01 -4.29 -5.60
CA PRO A 195 3.07 -5.35 -5.97
C PRO A 195 3.48 -6.72 -5.45
N ILE A 196 2.54 -7.67 -5.40
CA ILE A 196 2.82 -9.06 -5.03
C ILE A 196 3.98 -9.63 -5.87
N GLY A 197 4.97 -10.22 -5.20
CA GLY A 197 6.18 -10.76 -5.83
C GLY A 197 7.28 -9.73 -6.09
N PHE A 198 7.05 -8.46 -5.73
CA PHE A 198 8.05 -7.40 -5.81
C PHE A 198 8.36 -6.85 -4.42
N ARG A 199 9.52 -6.21 -4.31
CA ARG A 199 9.98 -5.54 -3.10
C ARG A 199 10.81 -4.30 -3.41
N ILE A 200 11.14 -3.55 -2.37
CA ILE A 200 12.14 -2.48 -2.44
C ILE A 200 13.51 -3.11 -2.72
N PRO A 201 14.33 -2.53 -3.61
CA PRO A 201 15.67 -3.02 -3.92
C PRO A 201 16.64 -2.81 -2.76
N THR A 202 17.62 -3.70 -2.68
CA THR A 202 18.78 -3.54 -1.79
C THR A 202 19.76 -2.51 -2.35
N GLN A 203 20.70 -2.04 -1.51
CA GLN A 203 21.80 -1.19 -1.96
C GLN A 203 22.62 -1.86 -3.08
N THR A 204 22.94 -3.15 -2.94
CA THR A 204 23.72 -3.90 -3.93
C THR A 204 23.01 -3.97 -5.27
N GLU A 205 21.69 -4.18 -5.29
CA GLU A 205 20.93 -4.25 -6.54
C GLU A 205 20.86 -2.90 -7.26
N TRP A 206 20.80 -1.80 -6.51
CA TRP A 206 20.94 -0.46 -7.08
C TRP A 206 22.34 -0.19 -7.62
N GLU A 207 23.38 -0.62 -6.91
CA GLU A 207 24.78 -0.48 -7.33
C GLU A 207 25.04 -1.27 -8.63
N ASP A 208 24.57 -2.52 -8.70
CA ASP A 208 24.68 -3.36 -9.90
C ASP A 208 23.93 -2.75 -11.10
N GLU A 209 22.74 -2.19 -10.87
CA GLU A 209 22.00 -1.45 -11.90
C GLU A 209 22.76 -0.21 -12.38
N ARG A 210 23.27 0.61 -11.46
CA ARG A 210 24.06 1.82 -11.75
C ARG A 210 25.30 1.52 -12.58
N GLN A 211 25.99 0.42 -12.26
CA GLN A 211 27.17 -0.05 -13.01
C GLN A 211 26.86 -0.48 -14.45
N SER A 212 25.59 -0.73 -14.77
CA SER A 212 25.16 -1.07 -16.13
C SER A 212 24.94 0.15 -17.02
N TRP A 213 24.96 1.37 -16.47
CA TRP A 213 24.70 2.60 -17.21
C TRP A 213 25.89 2.99 -18.08
N ALA A 214 25.61 3.68 -19.19
CA ALA A 214 26.66 4.16 -20.10
C ALA A 214 27.45 5.35 -19.51
N THR A 215 26.77 6.18 -18.72
CA THR A 215 27.30 7.37 -18.05
C THR A 215 26.73 7.46 -16.63
N ASP A 216 27.50 8.05 -15.73
CA ASP A 216 27.14 8.24 -14.32
C ASP A 216 26.34 9.55 -14.14
N ASP A 217 25.24 9.70 -14.88
CA ASP A 217 24.39 10.90 -14.89
C ASP A 217 22.94 10.57 -15.29
N ALA A 218 22.09 11.60 -15.37
CA ALA A 218 20.69 11.46 -15.78
C ALA A 218 20.51 10.86 -17.18
N ASP A 219 21.45 11.09 -18.11
CA ASP A 219 21.39 10.52 -19.46
C ASP A 219 21.65 9.01 -19.41
N GLY A 220 22.60 8.56 -18.61
CA GLY A 220 22.87 7.14 -18.38
C GLY A 220 21.72 6.44 -17.65
N ALA A 221 21.14 7.08 -16.63
CA ALA A 221 20.00 6.57 -15.88
C ALA A 221 18.74 6.42 -16.75
N PHE A 222 18.47 7.40 -17.61
CA PHE A 222 17.35 7.33 -18.55
C PHE A 222 17.64 6.38 -19.73
N GLY A 223 18.89 6.30 -20.17
CA GLY A 223 19.36 5.37 -21.21
C GLY A 223 19.40 3.91 -20.76
N SER A 224 19.35 3.65 -19.44
CA SER A 224 19.26 2.30 -18.89
C SER A 224 17.92 1.63 -19.23
N PRO A 225 17.83 0.28 -19.13
CA PRO A 225 16.56 -0.43 -19.30
C PRO A 225 15.43 0.09 -18.40
N LEU A 226 15.75 0.61 -17.21
CA LEU A 226 14.76 1.07 -16.23
C LEU A 226 14.21 2.46 -16.54
N LYS A 227 14.88 3.23 -17.41
CA LYS A 227 14.53 4.61 -17.78
C LYS A 227 14.18 5.47 -16.57
N LEU A 228 15.12 5.57 -15.63
CA LEU A 228 14.88 6.28 -14.37
C LEU A 228 14.70 7.79 -14.61
N THR A 229 13.90 8.43 -13.74
CA THR A 229 13.51 9.83 -13.87
C THR A 229 14.03 10.68 -12.72
N LEU A 230 14.18 11.97 -12.97
CA LEU A 230 14.54 12.97 -11.97
C LEU A 230 13.28 13.39 -11.21
N SER A 231 12.73 12.46 -10.42
CA SER A 231 11.42 12.54 -9.77
C SER A 231 11.37 13.48 -8.55
N GLY A 232 12.51 13.99 -8.11
CA GLY A 232 12.62 14.86 -6.94
C GLY A 232 12.31 14.14 -5.62
N TYR A 233 11.94 14.92 -4.62
CA TYR A 233 11.64 14.47 -3.27
C TYR A 233 10.50 15.29 -2.67
N ARG A 234 9.99 14.83 -1.54
CA ARG A 234 9.11 15.59 -0.65
C ARG A 234 9.78 15.80 0.70
N GLY A 235 9.94 17.07 1.08
CA GLY A 235 10.72 17.47 2.24
C GLY A 235 10.15 16.96 3.56
N ASN A 236 11.01 16.37 4.39
CA ASN A 236 10.60 15.78 5.67
C ASN A 236 9.99 16.79 6.66
N SER A 237 10.43 18.05 6.66
CA SER A 237 10.03 19.04 7.67
C SER A 237 8.92 19.97 7.24
N ASN A 238 8.66 20.08 5.93
CA ASN A 238 7.69 21.03 5.37
C ASN A 238 6.71 20.37 4.38
N GLY A 239 6.93 19.12 4.01
CA GLY A 239 6.09 18.38 3.07
C GLY A 239 6.04 18.99 1.67
N VAL A 240 7.01 19.85 1.32
CA VAL A 240 7.06 20.49 0.00
C VAL A 240 7.75 19.57 -0.99
N VAL A 241 7.14 19.36 -2.16
CA VAL A 241 7.77 18.66 -3.29
C VAL A 241 8.79 19.58 -3.95
N GLY A 242 9.99 19.06 -4.22
CA GLY A 242 11.06 19.82 -4.84
C GLY A 242 12.10 18.93 -5.52
N GLY A 243 13.00 19.54 -6.28
CA GLY A 243 14.08 18.82 -7.00
C GLY A 243 13.61 18.02 -8.23
N GLU A 244 12.34 18.13 -8.60
CA GLU A 244 11.82 17.58 -9.87
C GLU A 244 12.62 18.13 -11.05
N ALA A 245 12.89 17.28 -12.03
CA ALA A 245 13.75 17.54 -13.18
C ALA A 245 15.23 17.85 -12.85
N LEU A 246 15.65 17.75 -11.59
CA LEU A 246 17.02 18.02 -11.15
C LEU A 246 17.69 16.78 -10.54
N PHE A 247 16.97 16.04 -9.71
CA PHE A 247 17.50 14.92 -8.94
C PHE A 247 16.56 13.71 -9.03
N GLY A 248 17.14 12.51 -9.15
CA GLY A 248 16.43 11.24 -8.96
C GLY A 248 16.77 10.69 -7.58
N TYR A 249 15.76 10.44 -6.74
CA TYR A 249 15.95 9.90 -5.39
C TYR A 249 15.13 8.62 -5.20
N TYR A 250 15.80 7.54 -4.79
CA TYR A 250 15.21 6.22 -4.71
C TYR A 250 15.51 5.53 -3.39
N TRP A 251 14.49 5.07 -2.68
CA TRP A 251 14.71 4.32 -1.45
C TRP A 251 15.40 2.98 -1.69
N THR A 252 16.21 2.57 -0.70
CA THR A 252 16.71 1.21 -0.55
C THR A 252 16.16 0.59 0.74
N THR A 253 16.38 -0.70 0.94
CA THR A 253 16.03 -1.38 2.21
C THR A 253 17.05 -1.18 3.33
N TYR A 254 18.20 -0.56 3.08
CA TYR A 254 19.25 -0.43 4.10
C TYR A 254 18.90 0.62 5.15
N VAL A 255 19.10 0.25 6.41
CA VAL A 255 18.87 1.09 7.58
C VAL A 255 20.20 1.37 8.26
N GLU A 256 20.47 2.64 8.53
CA GLU A 256 21.61 3.09 9.34
C GLU A 256 21.10 3.92 10.53
N PHE A 257 21.10 3.32 11.73
CA PHE A 257 20.60 3.94 12.96
C PHE A 257 19.19 4.55 12.79
N GLU A 258 19.05 5.87 12.91
CA GLU A 258 17.78 6.59 12.81
C GLU A 258 17.38 6.94 11.36
N LYS A 259 18.24 6.62 10.39
CA LYS A 259 18.08 6.95 8.97
C LYS A 259 17.92 5.70 8.12
N SER A 260 17.57 5.92 6.86
CA SER A 260 17.56 4.89 5.82
C SER A 260 18.32 5.38 4.61
N LEU A 261 18.96 4.46 3.91
CA LEU A 261 19.80 4.77 2.75
C LEU A 261 18.93 4.95 1.51
N TYR A 262 19.22 5.97 0.72
CA TYR A 262 18.66 6.18 -0.61
C TYR A 262 19.75 6.28 -1.66
N PHE A 263 19.42 5.89 -2.88
CA PHE A 263 20.22 6.07 -4.10
C PHE A 263 19.86 7.40 -4.76
N THR A 264 20.85 8.13 -5.28
CA THR A 264 20.65 9.40 -5.97
C THR A 264 21.56 9.61 -7.16
N TYR A 265 21.10 10.38 -8.13
CA TYR A 265 21.86 10.91 -9.26
C TYR A 265 21.24 12.24 -9.74
N ASP A 266 21.94 12.98 -10.60
CA ASP A 266 21.50 14.29 -11.10
C ASP A 266 21.85 14.53 -12.58
N ASN A 267 21.54 15.74 -13.10
CA ASN A 267 21.82 16.15 -14.49
C ASN A 267 23.30 16.45 -14.79
N SER A 268 24.16 16.48 -13.78
CA SER A 268 25.58 16.66 -13.94
C SER A 268 26.29 15.31 -13.87
N SER A 269 27.53 15.24 -14.33
CA SER A 269 28.40 14.09 -14.11
C SER A 269 28.84 13.93 -12.64
N GLY A 270 28.06 14.48 -11.69
CA GLY A 270 28.24 14.26 -10.27
C GLY A 270 27.93 12.80 -9.94
N SER A 271 28.85 12.15 -9.22
CA SER A 271 28.79 10.70 -9.00
C SER A 271 27.46 10.26 -8.37
N PRO A 272 26.66 9.44 -9.07
CA PRO A 272 25.55 8.71 -8.49
C PRO A 272 26.05 7.98 -7.25
N GLY A 273 25.23 7.95 -6.20
CA GLY A 273 25.71 7.44 -4.92
C GLY A 273 24.61 7.18 -3.92
N PHE A 274 25.05 6.77 -2.74
CA PHE A 274 24.17 6.42 -1.63
C PHE A 274 24.39 7.34 -0.45
N TYR A 275 23.28 7.81 0.12
CA TYR A 275 23.29 8.75 1.24
C TYR A 275 22.23 8.38 2.26
N ASN A 276 22.46 8.77 3.51
CA ASN A 276 21.51 8.51 4.59
C ASN A 276 20.48 9.62 4.69
N GLY A 277 19.22 9.27 4.43
CA GLY A 277 18.05 10.14 4.50
C GLY A 277 17.23 9.89 5.77
N TYR A 278 16.61 10.96 6.27
CA TYR A 278 15.58 10.84 7.31
C TYR A 278 14.34 10.12 6.77
N ARG A 279 13.75 9.22 7.56
CA ARG A 279 12.65 8.36 7.10
C ARG A 279 11.35 9.12 6.82
N ALA A 280 11.20 10.33 7.36
CA ALA A 280 10.10 11.21 7.03
C ALA A 280 10.20 11.88 5.64
N TYR A 281 11.32 11.76 4.91
CA TYR A 281 11.36 12.19 3.50
C TYR A 281 10.42 11.34 2.65
N GLY A 282 9.80 11.96 1.65
CA GLY A 282 9.09 11.25 0.59
C GLY A 282 10.01 11.09 -0.61
N LEU A 283 10.45 9.86 -0.91
CA LEU A 283 11.29 9.56 -2.07
C LEU A 283 10.62 8.51 -2.96
N SER A 284 11.06 8.39 -4.21
CA SER A 284 10.48 7.43 -5.14
C SER A 284 10.85 5.99 -4.77
N VAL A 285 9.98 5.06 -5.17
CA VAL A 285 10.22 3.62 -5.06
C VAL A 285 10.20 3.02 -6.47
N ARG A 286 11.22 2.24 -6.80
CA ARG A 286 11.27 1.39 -7.99
C ARG A 286 11.40 -0.05 -7.54
N CYS A 287 10.38 -0.86 -7.75
CA CYS A 287 10.36 -2.22 -7.21
C CYS A 287 11.12 -3.21 -8.10
N ILE A 288 11.74 -4.20 -7.45
CA ILE A 288 12.43 -5.33 -8.07
C ILE A 288 11.67 -6.62 -7.77
N LYS A 289 11.69 -7.57 -8.71
CA LYS A 289 11.04 -8.88 -8.58
C LYS A 289 12.00 -9.90 -7.97
N ASP A 290 11.49 -10.69 -7.01
CA ASP A 290 12.15 -11.89 -6.49
C ASP A 290 11.56 -13.18 -7.09
#